data_AF-A0A958EH60-F1
#
_entry.id   AF-A0A958EH60-F1
#
_cell.length_a   1.000
_cell.length_b   1.000
_cell.length_c   1.000
_cell.angle_alpha   90.00
_cell.angle_beta   90.00
_cell.angle_gamma   90.00
#
_symmetry.space_group_name_H-M   'P 1'
#
loop_
_entity.id
_entity.type
_entity.pdbx_description
1 polymer ?
#
loop_
_entity_poly.entity_id
_entity_poly.type
_entity_poly.pdbx_seq_one_letter_code
_entity_poly.pdbx_strand_id
1 'polypeptide(L)'
;MKRFLPKPLISGISLLMCLMMFALPFQGTLFAQDVATACNDAKSQAVTDTPGSWFFAGCLGGVIGYLIAANMESNPSASQLLGKSPEYVAAYTDCYRAETKRLRAKKALNGCLVAAAAYVVYIVVAIAALDNADEL
;
A
#
# COMPACT_ATOMS: atom_id res chain seq x y z
N MET A 1 10.68 -46.35 -47.89
CA MET A 1 11.54 -45.21 -48.26
C MET A 1 11.82 -44.36 -47.02
N LYS A 2 13.03 -44.45 -46.42
CA LYS A 2 13.41 -43.63 -45.25
C LYS A 2 14.03 -42.32 -45.77
N ARG A 3 13.27 -41.22 -45.74
CA ARG A 3 13.81 -39.89 -46.03
C ARG A 3 14.75 -39.49 -44.88
N PHE A 4 16.05 -39.72 -45.07
CA PHE A 4 17.09 -39.21 -44.18
C PHE A 4 17.11 -37.69 -44.30
N LEU A 5 16.67 -36.99 -43.26
CA LEU A 5 16.75 -35.54 -43.19
C LEU A 5 18.24 -35.10 -43.26
N PRO A 6 18.57 -34.03 -44.01
CA PRO A 6 19.95 -33.57 -44.12
C PRO A 6 20.44 -33.00 -42.78
N LYS A 7 21.62 -33.42 -42.33
CA LYS A 7 22.28 -32.97 -41.09
C LYS A 7 22.28 -31.45 -40.82
N PRO A 8 22.46 -30.55 -41.81
CA PRO A 8 22.39 -29.10 -41.54
C PRO A 8 20.98 -28.61 -41.17
N LEU A 9 19.93 -29.31 -41.63
CA LEU A 9 18.54 -28.97 -41.30
C LEU A 9 18.21 -29.31 -39.85
N ILE A 10 18.75 -30.41 -39.32
CA ILE A 10 18.59 -30.81 -37.92
C ILE A 10 19.32 -29.81 -37.00
N SER A 11 20.52 -29.37 -37.40
CA SER A 11 21.27 -28.34 -36.67
C SER A 11 20.53 -27.00 -36.63
N GLY A 12 19.93 -26.57 -37.74
CA GLY A 12 19.14 -25.34 -37.80
C GLY A 12 17.88 -25.38 -36.92
N ILE A 13 17.17 -26.52 -36.93
CA ILE A 13 15.97 -26.71 -36.09
C ILE A 13 16.34 -26.68 -34.60
N SER A 14 17.45 -27.32 -34.21
CA SER A 14 17.91 -27.32 -32.81
C SER A 14 18.26 -25.90 -32.32
N LEU A 15 18.90 -25.09 -33.17
CA LEU A 15 19.26 -23.71 -32.83
C LEU A 15 18.02 -22.82 -32.69
N LEU A 16 17.02 -23.02 -33.55
CA LEU A 16 15.73 -22.34 -33.49
C LEU A 16 14.94 -22.68 -32.21
N MET A 17 14.97 -23.94 -31.78
CA MET A 17 14.32 -24.37 -30.53
C MET A 17 15.02 -23.80 -29.29
N CYS A 18 16.36 -23.76 -29.28
CA CYS A 18 17.12 -23.11 -28.20
C CYS A 18 16.82 -21.61 -28.09
N LEU A 19 16.67 -20.91 -29.23
CA LEU A 19 16.33 -19.49 -29.27
C LEU A 19 14.94 -19.21 -28.66
N MET A 20 13.95 -20.06 -28.96
CA MET A 20 12.59 -19.96 -28.42
C MET A 20 12.56 -20.20 -26.91
N MET A 21 13.29 -21.21 -26.39
CA MET A 21 13.35 -21.47 -24.94
C MET A 21 13.99 -20.33 -24.15
N PHE A 22 14.91 -19.58 -24.76
CA PHE A 22 15.55 -18.42 -24.11
C PHE A 22 14.67 -17.16 -24.14
N ALA A 23 13.72 -17.07 -25.09
CA ALA A 23 12.78 -15.95 -25.19
C ALA A 23 11.57 -16.07 -24.22
N LEU A 24 11.20 -17.29 -23.82
CA LEU A 24 10.07 -17.53 -22.89
C LEU A 24 10.24 -16.91 -21.49
N PRO A 25 11.40 -17.00 -20.78
CA PRO A 25 11.54 -16.36 -19.47
C PRO A 25 11.49 -14.83 -19.55
N PHE A 26 11.80 -14.23 -20.71
CA PHE A 26 11.76 -12.78 -20.90
C PHE A 26 10.34 -12.21 -20.84
N GLN A 27 9.35 -12.99 -21.28
CA GLN A 27 7.95 -12.56 -21.26
C GLN A 27 7.36 -12.60 -19.83
N GLY A 28 7.74 -13.59 -19.03
CA GLY A 28 7.26 -13.74 -17.64
C GLY A 28 7.77 -12.65 -16.70
N THR A 29 9.00 -12.15 -16.91
CA THR A 29 9.58 -11.09 -16.07
C THR A 29 8.95 -9.72 -16.33
N LEU A 30 8.45 -9.46 -17.54
CA LEU A 30 7.80 -8.18 -17.89
C LEU A 30 6.51 -7.97 -17.08
N PHE A 31 5.65 -8.98 -17.00
CA PHE A 31 4.40 -8.90 -16.22
C PHE A 31 4.66 -8.72 -14.72
N ALA A 32 5.68 -9.39 -14.17
CA ALA A 32 6.05 -9.24 -12.77
C ALA A 32 6.55 -7.82 -12.44
N GLN A 33 7.26 -7.19 -13.38
CA GLN A 33 7.73 -5.83 -13.23
C GLN A 33 6.57 -4.82 -13.22
N ASP A 34 5.59 -4.94 -14.11
CA ASP A 34 4.45 -4.02 -14.16
C ASP A 34 3.64 -4.05 -12.86
N VAL A 35 3.42 -5.23 -12.27
CA VAL A 35 2.74 -5.39 -10.98
C VAL A 35 3.52 -4.76 -9.83
N ALA A 36 4.84 -4.99 -9.76
CA ALA A 36 5.68 -4.40 -8.73
C ALA A 36 5.69 -2.86 -8.82
N THR A 37 5.73 -2.33 -10.04
CA THR A 37 5.70 -0.89 -10.29
C THR A 37 4.35 -0.29 -9.88
N ALA A 38 3.23 -0.95 -10.23
CA ALA A 38 1.89 -0.55 -9.83
C ALA A 38 1.75 -0.38 -8.31
N CYS A 39 2.29 -1.31 -7.53
CA CYS A 39 2.23 -1.24 -6.07
C CYS A 39 3.10 -0.14 -5.47
N ASN A 40 4.25 0.17 -6.07
CA ASN A 40 5.09 1.26 -5.59
C ASN A 40 4.46 2.63 -5.87
N ASP A 41 3.90 2.81 -7.07
CA ASP A 41 3.16 4.02 -7.44
C ASP A 41 1.94 4.23 -6.54
N ALA A 42 1.18 3.15 -6.30
CA ALA A 42 0.04 3.16 -5.39
C ALA A 42 0.41 3.60 -3.97
N LYS A 43 1.52 3.10 -3.42
CA LYS A 43 2.00 3.49 -2.08
C LYS A 43 2.40 4.95 -2.02
N SER A 44 3.13 5.43 -3.02
CA SER A 44 3.53 6.83 -3.11
C SER A 44 2.31 7.76 -3.11
N GLN A 45 1.33 7.43 -3.94
CA GLN A 45 0.08 8.18 -4.03
C GLN A 45 -0.77 8.07 -2.75
N ALA A 46 -0.80 6.90 -2.11
CA ALA A 46 -1.52 6.72 -0.84
C ALA A 46 -1.00 7.65 0.27
N VAL A 47 0.30 7.97 0.28
CA VAL A 47 0.90 8.92 1.23
C VAL A 47 0.40 10.33 0.99
N THR A 48 0.34 10.77 -0.26
CA THR A 48 -0.12 12.12 -0.62
C THR A 48 -1.63 12.27 -0.39
N ASP A 49 -2.40 11.21 -0.66
CA ASP A 49 -3.86 11.22 -0.56
C ASP A 49 -4.36 10.99 0.86
N THR A 50 -3.48 10.64 1.80
CA THR A 50 -3.84 10.46 3.21
C THR A 50 -3.52 11.73 4.00
N PRO A 51 -4.48 12.65 4.18
CA PRO A 51 -4.24 13.92 4.85
C PRO A 51 -3.84 13.72 6.32
N GLY A 52 -3.20 14.75 6.88
CA GLY A 52 -2.89 14.81 8.32
C GLY A 52 -4.13 14.88 9.22
N SER A 53 -5.30 15.22 8.68
CA SER A 53 -6.56 15.35 9.43
C SER A 53 -6.97 14.09 10.19
N TRP A 54 -6.55 12.91 9.72
CA TRP A 54 -6.78 11.63 10.41
C TRP A 54 -6.15 11.57 11.80
N PHE A 55 -5.08 12.34 12.06
CA PHE A 55 -4.53 12.53 13.39
C PHE A 55 -5.54 13.21 14.32
N PHE A 56 -6.16 14.30 13.87
CA PHE A 56 -7.17 15.01 14.64
C PHE A 56 -8.44 14.20 14.83
N ALA A 57 -8.83 13.40 13.83
CA ALA A 57 -9.94 12.47 13.95
C ALA A 57 -9.72 11.47 15.10
N GLY A 58 -8.49 10.96 15.27
CA GLY A 58 -8.13 10.11 16.40
C GLY A 58 -7.97 10.86 17.73
N CYS A 59 -7.49 12.10 17.71
CA CYS A 59 -7.30 12.92 18.91
C CYS A 59 -8.64 13.36 19.53
N LEU A 60 -9.56 13.87 18.71
CA LEU A 60 -10.86 14.37 19.15
C LEU A 60 -11.93 13.28 19.20
N GLY A 61 -11.87 12.31 18.29
CA GLY A 61 -12.83 11.21 18.18
C GLY A 61 -12.40 9.94 18.93
N GLY A 62 -11.19 9.90 19.48
CA GLY A 62 -10.65 8.75 20.23
C GLY A 62 -10.75 7.43 19.46
N VAL A 63 -11.23 6.39 20.15
CA VAL A 63 -11.42 5.05 19.59
C VAL A 63 -12.40 5.05 18.41
N ILE A 64 -13.45 5.88 18.44
CA ILE A 64 -14.43 5.96 17.36
C ILE A 64 -13.77 6.52 16.09
N GLY A 65 -12.95 7.57 16.23
CA GLY A 65 -12.19 8.14 15.13
C GLY A 65 -11.22 7.14 14.49
N TYR A 66 -10.59 6.29 15.31
CA TYR A 66 -9.75 5.18 14.84
C TYR A 66 -10.55 4.13 14.06
N LEU A 67 -11.71 3.70 14.58
CA LEU A 67 -12.55 2.68 13.92
C LEU A 67 -13.06 3.16 12.56
N ILE A 68 -13.45 4.43 12.44
CA ILE A 68 -13.84 5.03 11.16
C ILE A 68 -12.65 5.02 10.19
N ALA A 69 -11.47 5.43 10.64
CA ALA A 69 -10.27 5.45 9.82
C ALA A 69 -9.87 4.06 9.30
N ALA A 70 -10.10 3.00 10.09
CA ALA A 70 -9.76 1.62 9.74
C ALA A 70 -10.75 0.97 8.75
N ASN A 71 -12.02 1.36 8.78
CA ASN A 71 -13.09 0.73 7.98
C ASN A 71 -13.46 1.50 6.70
N MET A 72 -13.00 2.74 6.54
CA MET A 72 -13.30 3.51 5.33
C MET A 72 -12.57 2.96 4.11
N GLU A 73 -13.35 2.54 3.11
CA GLU A 73 -12.83 2.11 1.82
C GLU A 73 -12.16 3.29 1.10
N SER A 74 -11.00 3.02 0.48
CA SER A 74 -10.24 4.03 -0.25
C SER A 74 -10.29 3.68 -1.73
N ASN A 75 -10.86 4.57 -2.54
CA ASN A 75 -10.87 4.37 -3.99
C ASN A 75 -9.81 5.28 -4.63
N PRO A 76 -8.91 4.72 -5.45
CA PRO A 76 -7.97 5.52 -6.21
C PRO A 76 -8.69 6.38 -7.26
N SER A 77 -8.03 7.47 -7.69
CA SER A 77 -8.56 8.33 -8.75
C SER A 77 -8.65 7.58 -10.08
N ALA A 78 -9.79 7.63 -10.75
CA ALA A 78 -9.98 7.02 -12.07
C ALA A 78 -8.99 7.58 -13.11
N SER A 79 -8.58 8.85 -13.00
CA SER A 79 -7.62 9.47 -13.93
C SER A 79 -6.24 8.82 -13.91
N GLN A 80 -5.84 8.23 -12.78
CA GLN A 80 -4.53 7.57 -12.62
C GLN A 80 -4.49 6.19 -13.28
N LEU A 81 -5.66 5.63 -13.60
CA LEU A 81 -5.83 4.27 -14.10
C LEU A 81 -6.15 4.25 -15.60
N LEU A 82 -6.39 5.41 -16.23
CA LEU A 82 -6.68 5.50 -17.65
C LEU A 82 -5.50 5.03 -18.50
N GLY A 83 -5.76 4.11 -19.43
CA GLY A 83 -4.77 3.57 -20.36
C GLY A 83 -3.82 2.52 -19.76
N LYS A 84 -4.04 2.10 -18.51
CA LYS A 84 -3.28 1.01 -17.87
C LYS A 84 -3.90 -0.36 -18.17
N SER A 85 -3.09 -1.41 -18.14
CA SER A 85 -3.58 -2.78 -18.31
C SER A 85 -4.48 -3.20 -17.14
N PRO A 86 -5.43 -4.13 -17.35
CA PRO A 86 -6.30 -4.63 -16.27
C PRO A 86 -5.51 -5.18 -15.08
N GLU A 87 -4.38 -5.84 -15.34
CA GLU A 87 -3.49 -6.41 -14.31
C GLU A 87 -2.84 -5.31 -13.47
N TYR A 88 -2.39 -4.22 -14.11
CA TYR A 88 -1.86 -3.05 -13.42
C TYR A 88 -2.93 -2.40 -12.54
N VAL A 89 -4.14 -2.23 -13.06
CA VAL A 89 -5.25 -1.60 -12.33
C VAL A 89 -5.64 -2.39 -11.10
N ALA A 90 -5.70 -3.73 -11.21
CA ALA A 90 -5.99 -4.61 -10.09
C ALA A 90 -4.90 -4.49 -9.01
N ALA A 91 -3.64 -4.67 -9.39
CA ALA A 91 -2.50 -4.58 -8.46
C ALA A 91 -2.41 -3.19 -7.79
N TYR A 92 -2.58 -2.12 -8.56
CA TYR A 92 -2.57 -0.75 -8.05
C TYR A 92 -3.68 -0.53 -7.03
N THR A 93 -4.91 -0.95 -7.34
CA THR A 93 -6.08 -0.73 -6.48
C THR A 93 -5.94 -1.47 -5.14
N ASP A 94 -5.47 -2.71 -5.18
CA ASP A 94 -5.25 -3.52 -3.97
C ASP A 94 -4.16 -2.91 -3.09
N CYS A 95 -3.02 -2.57 -3.68
CA CYS A 95 -1.90 -1.95 -2.97
C CYS A 95 -2.26 -0.56 -2.41
N TYR A 96 -3.03 0.25 -3.16
CA TYR A 96 -3.51 1.55 -2.71
C TYR A 96 -4.43 1.42 -1.50
N ARG A 97 -5.44 0.54 -1.59
CA ARG A 97 -6.41 0.31 -0.50
C ARG A 97 -5.73 -0.16 0.79
N ALA A 98 -4.78 -1.07 0.67
CA ALA A 98 -4.06 -1.58 1.82
C ALA A 98 -3.23 -0.48 2.50
N GLU A 99 -2.49 0.31 1.72
CA GLU A 99 -1.59 1.32 2.27
C GLU A 99 -2.36 2.52 2.83
N THR A 100 -3.41 3.01 2.16
CA THR A 100 -4.22 4.12 2.70
C THR A 100 -4.90 3.75 4.01
N LYS A 101 -5.50 2.54 4.11
CA LYS A 101 -6.10 2.05 5.37
C LYS A 101 -5.06 2.02 6.48
N ARG A 102 -3.87 1.48 6.19
CA ARG A 102 -2.76 1.42 7.14
C ARG A 102 -2.31 2.82 7.59
N LEU A 103 -2.15 3.76 6.67
CA LEU A 103 -1.70 5.13 6.97
C LEU A 103 -2.75 5.90 7.79
N ARG A 104 -4.03 5.82 7.42
CA ARG A 104 -5.13 6.47 8.15
C ARG A 104 -5.24 5.91 9.56
N ALA A 105 -5.24 4.59 9.72
CA ALA A 105 -5.31 3.92 11.01
C ALA A 105 -4.12 4.29 11.90
N LYS A 106 -2.89 4.32 11.37
CA LYS A 106 -1.70 4.77 12.11
C LYS A 106 -1.80 6.23 12.56
N LYS A 107 -2.22 7.13 11.68
CA LYS A 107 -2.39 8.55 12.04
C LYS A 107 -3.47 8.73 13.12
N ALA A 108 -4.61 8.07 12.99
CA ALA A 108 -5.68 8.11 13.99
C ALA A 108 -5.26 7.48 15.32
N LEU A 109 -4.55 6.36 15.29
CA LEU A 109 -4.01 5.73 16.50
C LEU A 109 -3.04 6.66 17.22
N ASN A 110 -2.11 7.29 16.49
CA ASN A 110 -1.20 8.27 17.06
C ASN A 110 -1.96 9.45 17.69
N GLY A 111 -3.02 9.93 17.05
CA GLY A 111 -3.91 10.96 17.62
C GLY A 111 -4.55 10.52 18.93
N CYS A 112 -5.08 9.29 18.97
CA CYS A 112 -5.71 8.73 20.17
C CYS A 112 -4.71 8.58 21.33
N LEU A 113 -3.47 8.12 21.05
CA LEU A 113 -2.43 7.99 22.06
C LEU A 113 -2.00 9.35 22.62
N VAL A 114 -1.88 10.36 21.76
CA VAL A 114 -1.55 11.73 22.20
C VAL A 114 -2.66 12.30 23.08
N ALA A 115 -3.93 12.11 22.70
CA ALA A 115 -5.06 12.56 23.52
C ALA A 115 -5.09 11.87 24.89
N ALA A 116 -4.86 10.55 24.94
CA ALA A 116 -4.78 9.80 26.19
C ALA A 116 -3.65 10.30 27.09
N ALA A 117 -2.46 10.54 26.53
CA ALA A 117 -1.33 11.09 27.27
C ALA A 117 -1.63 12.50 27.82
N ALA A 118 -2.21 13.38 27.00
CA ALA A 118 -2.60 14.73 27.43
C ALA A 118 -3.64 14.70 28.57
N TYR A 119 -4.61 13.79 28.50
CA TYR A 119 -5.60 13.61 29.56
C TYR A 119 -4.98 13.16 30.88
N VAL A 120 -4.05 12.20 30.85
CA VAL A 120 -3.33 11.75 32.05
C VAL A 120 -2.54 12.90 32.68
N VAL A 121 -1.81 13.68 31.88
CA VAL A 121 -1.07 14.85 32.37
C VAL A 121 -2.00 15.87 33.02
N TYR A 122 -3.14 16.15 32.38
CA TYR A 122 -4.15 17.06 32.93
C TYR A 122 -4.66 16.60 34.30
N ILE A 123 -4.98 15.31 34.46
CA ILE A 123 -5.44 14.74 35.73
C ILE A 123 -4.36 14.85 36.80
N VAL A 124 -3.10 14.51 36.50
CA VAL A 124 -1.99 14.62 37.46
C VAL A 124 -1.78 16.05 37.92
N VAL A 125 -1.80 17.02 37.00
CA VAL A 125 -1.66 18.44 37.34
C VAL A 125 -2.86 18.94 38.16
N ALA A 126 -4.08 18.51 37.83
CA ALA A 126 -5.27 18.87 38.58
C ALA A 126 -5.22 18.35 40.01
N ILE A 127 -4.82 17.08 40.22
CA ILE A 127 -4.65 16.51 41.56
C ILE A 127 -3.57 17.26 42.34
N ALA A 128 -2.40 17.49 41.73
CA ALA A 128 -1.33 18.24 42.39
C ALA A 128 -1.78 19.67 42.75
N ALA A 129 -2.56 20.34 41.90
CA ALA A 129 -3.10 21.66 42.20
C ALA A 129 -4.10 21.66 43.36
N LEU A 130 -4.89 20.59 43.50
CA LEU A 130 -5.80 20.40 44.64
C LEU A 130 -5.03 20.12 45.93
N ASP A 131 -4.00 19.28 45.90
CA ASP A 131 -3.15 19.02 47.08
C ASP A 131 -2.49 20.30 47.61
N ASN A 132 -2.02 21.19 46.72
CA ASN A 132 -1.47 22.49 47.11
C ASN A 132 -2.53 23.49 47.61
N ALA A 133 -3.81 23.29 47.29
CA ALA A 133 -4.89 24.17 47.72
C ALA A 133 -5.38 23.83 49.15
N ASP A 134 -5.24 22.59 49.60
CA ASP A 134 -5.58 22.16 50.96
C ASP A 134 -4.55 22.62 52.03
N GLU A 135 -3.34 23.03 51.63
CA GLU A 135 -2.31 23.57 52.52
C GLU A 135 -2.42 25.10 52.78
N LEU A 136 -3.41 25.78 52.20
CA LEU A 136 -3.59 27.25 52.26
C LEU A 136 -4.80 27.67 53.11
#